data_AF-A0A165YNA5-F1
#
_entry.id   AF-A0A165YNA5-F1
#
_cell.length_a   1.000
_cell.length_b   1.000
_cell.length_c   1.000
_cell.angle_alpha   90.00
_cell.angle_beta   90.00
_cell.angle_gamma   90.00
#
_symmetry.space_group_name_H-M   'P 1'
#
loop_
_entity.id
_entity.type
_entity.pdbx_description
1 polymer ?
#
loop_
_entity_poly.entity_id
_entity_poly.type
_entity_poly.pdbx_seq_one_letter_code
_entity_poly.pdbx_strand_id
1 'polypeptide(L)'
;MSEPGQRTKKRLWWVALLLQFFGGSGYLYVGRPKRFFVQLGVTILGLSALNILVVPSYLDARITLPLLFAIFLIVALFFIVDCIRIAVTSSPYTLRAYNRWWVYLIVAIATTLGSISYDVVLGPSKNVRSFYAPSGSMSPSLISGDYFFVNACGFDCIEAKRGDIAVFKLPRNETIDYVKRIIGLPGDTIQMKDGVLFLNGSAVKRTRLPEPYINSGSRGNKSAIDQYEEKLPNGRRYLTLDLTSRSILDNTNEYRVPEGHYFVMGDNRDNSLDSRVLAEIGYIPAKNIYAKPLFIFWSDDLERIGMKLD
;
A
#
# COMPACT_ATOMS: atom_id res chain seq x y z
N MET A 1 2.18 56.51 -28.89
CA MET A 1 3.37 56.95 -28.12
C MET A 1 3.37 56.18 -26.81
N SER A 2 4.34 55.31 -26.59
CA SER A 2 4.52 54.57 -25.33
C SER A 2 5.16 55.48 -24.28
N GLU A 3 4.64 55.47 -23.05
CA GLU A 3 5.21 56.21 -21.92
C GLU A 3 6.72 55.91 -21.73
N PRO A 4 7.55 56.92 -21.44
CA PRO A 4 8.98 56.74 -21.23
C PRO A 4 9.21 55.97 -19.91
N GLY A 5 9.64 54.71 -20.02
CA GLY A 5 10.05 53.88 -18.88
C GLY A 5 9.57 52.43 -18.91
N GLN A 6 8.62 52.06 -19.78
CA GLN A 6 8.14 50.67 -19.86
C GLN A 6 9.08 49.80 -20.71
N ARG A 7 9.92 48.99 -20.05
CA ARG A 7 10.76 47.97 -20.71
C ARG A 7 9.87 46.88 -21.30
N THR A 8 9.75 46.83 -22.62
CA THR A 8 9.19 45.69 -23.35
C THR A 8 10.27 44.60 -23.47
N LYS A 9 9.90 43.32 -23.26
CA LYS A 9 10.84 42.20 -23.39
C LYS A 9 10.19 41.06 -24.17
N LYS A 10 10.91 40.52 -25.15
CA LYS A 10 10.53 39.27 -25.82
C LYS A 10 10.59 38.13 -24.82
N ARG A 11 9.55 37.30 -24.79
CA ARG A 11 9.47 36.13 -23.91
C ARG A 11 10.07 34.93 -24.62
N LEU A 12 10.97 34.24 -23.94
CA LEU A 12 11.62 33.04 -24.45
C LEU A 12 10.76 31.83 -24.09
N TRP A 13 10.39 31.03 -25.08
CA TRP A 13 9.52 29.88 -24.89
C TRP A 13 10.10 28.85 -23.92
N TRP A 14 11.42 28.66 -23.94
CA TRP A 14 12.10 27.71 -23.04
C TRP A 14 12.07 28.18 -21.59
N VAL A 15 12.08 29.49 -21.33
CA VAL A 15 11.90 30.04 -19.97
C VAL A 15 10.47 29.82 -19.49
N ALA A 16 9.48 30.00 -20.37
CA ALA A 16 8.08 29.72 -20.04
C ALA A 16 7.87 28.24 -19.70
N LEU A 17 8.50 27.33 -20.46
CA LEU A 17 8.52 25.88 -20.17
C LEU A 17 9.16 25.59 -18.81
N LEU A 18 10.34 26.12 -18.52
CA LEU A 18 11.00 25.88 -17.23
C LEU A 18 10.14 26.36 -16.05
N LEU A 19 9.58 27.57 -16.15
CA LEU A 19 8.70 28.14 -15.11
C LEU A 19 7.38 27.37 -14.94
N GLN A 20 7.02 26.51 -15.90
CA GLN A 20 5.85 25.66 -15.78
C GLN A 20 6.00 24.59 -14.69
N PHE A 21 7.22 24.14 -14.43
CA PHE A 21 7.55 23.21 -13.34
C PHE A 21 7.62 23.90 -11.96
N PHE A 22 7.63 25.23 -11.93
CA PHE A 22 7.59 26.03 -10.69
C PHE A 22 6.17 26.55 -10.45
N GLY A 23 5.25 25.63 -10.16
CA GLY A 23 3.87 25.94 -9.81
C GLY A 23 3.02 26.51 -10.96
N GLY A 24 3.39 26.28 -12.23
CA GLY A 24 2.70 26.86 -13.39
C GLY A 24 2.99 28.35 -13.62
N SER A 25 4.03 28.90 -12.97
CA SER A 25 4.36 30.33 -13.04
C SER A 25 4.81 30.81 -14.44
N GLY A 26 4.97 29.90 -15.40
CA GLY A 26 5.14 30.21 -16.83
C GLY A 26 4.05 31.16 -17.37
N TYR A 27 2.80 31.00 -16.91
CA TYR A 27 1.71 31.92 -17.28
C TYR A 27 1.89 33.34 -16.74
N LEU A 28 2.51 33.51 -15.57
CA LEU A 28 2.87 34.84 -15.06
C LEU A 28 3.99 35.46 -15.91
N TYR A 29 4.96 34.64 -16.35
CA TYR A 29 6.03 35.07 -17.26
C TYR A 29 5.52 35.57 -18.60
N VAL A 30 4.55 34.89 -19.22
CA VAL A 30 3.94 35.34 -20.48
C VAL A 30 2.81 36.37 -20.30
N GLY A 31 2.55 36.84 -19.07
CA GLY A 31 1.61 37.92 -18.80
C GLY A 31 0.13 37.48 -18.80
N ARG A 32 -0.17 36.22 -18.50
CA ARG A 32 -1.52 35.62 -18.48
C ARG A 32 -1.91 35.12 -17.08
N PRO A 33 -2.07 36.00 -16.06
CA PRO A 33 -2.32 35.59 -14.68
C PRO A 33 -3.63 34.81 -14.50
N LYS A 34 -4.66 35.07 -15.31
CA LYS A 34 -5.91 34.27 -15.27
C LYS A 34 -5.65 32.78 -15.55
N ARG A 35 -4.76 32.47 -16.50
CA ARG A 35 -4.42 31.07 -16.84
C ARG A 35 -3.59 30.41 -15.75
N PHE A 36 -2.72 31.17 -15.07
CA PHE A 36 -2.00 30.70 -13.88
C PHE A 36 -2.97 30.21 -12.79
N PHE A 37 -3.97 31.01 -12.41
CA PHE A 37 -4.93 30.61 -11.37
C PHE A 37 -5.83 29.46 -11.79
N VAL A 38 -6.21 29.38 -13.08
CA VAL A 38 -6.95 28.23 -13.62
C VAL A 38 -6.12 26.95 -13.50
N GLN A 39 -4.86 26.98 -13.93
CA GLN A 39 -3.97 25.82 -13.80
C GLN A 39 -3.80 25.43 -12.33
N LEU A 40 -3.51 26.40 -11.45
CA LEU A 40 -3.32 26.14 -10.02
C LEU A 40 -4.55 25.47 -9.41
N GLY A 41 -5.75 25.97 -9.72
CA GLY A 41 -7.01 25.36 -9.27
C GLY A 41 -7.21 23.94 -9.81
N VAL A 42 -6.96 23.71 -11.10
CA VAL A 42 -7.06 22.37 -11.72
C VAL A 42 -6.05 21.40 -11.09
N THR A 43 -4.82 21.83 -10.84
CA THR A 43 -3.80 20.99 -10.19
C THR A 43 -4.20 20.63 -8.75
N ILE A 44 -4.68 21.60 -7.96
CA ILE A 44 -5.13 21.35 -6.58
C ILE A 44 -6.34 20.40 -6.56
N LEU A 45 -7.34 20.63 -7.42
CA LEU A 45 -8.52 19.77 -7.51
C LEU A 45 -8.16 18.37 -8.01
N GLY A 46 -7.27 18.25 -8.99
CA GLY A 46 -6.79 16.97 -9.52
C GLY A 46 -6.04 16.15 -8.47
N LEU A 47 -5.13 16.77 -7.71
CA LEU A 47 -4.44 16.12 -6.59
C LEU A 47 -5.40 15.74 -5.46
N SER A 48 -6.41 16.57 -5.18
CA SER A 48 -7.43 16.27 -4.17
C SER A 48 -8.32 15.09 -4.60
N ALA A 49 -8.71 15.03 -5.87
CA ALA A 49 -9.48 13.93 -6.43
C ALA A 49 -8.67 12.61 -6.43
N LEU A 50 -7.37 12.66 -6.73
CA LEU A 50 -6.47 11.50 -6.63
C LEU A 50 -6.55 10.86 -5.24
N ASN A 51 -6.48 11.67 -4.19
CA ASN A 51 -6.56 11.17 -2.83
C ASN A 51 -7.95 10.62 -2.48
N ILE A 52 -9.03 11.34 -2.81
CA ILE A 52 -10.39 10.86 -2.51
C ILE A 52 -10.72 9.55 -3.24
N LEU A 53 -10.22 9.36 -4.47
CA LEU A 53 -10.47 8.15 -5.25
C LEU A 53 -9.58 6.97 -4.87
N VAL A 54 -8.41 7.24 -4.28
CA VAL A 54 -7.45 6.20 -3.83
C VAL A 54 -7.70 5.79 -2.37
N VAL A 55 -8.23 6.69 -1.53
CA VAL A 55 -8.27 6.50 -0.06
C VAL A 55 -9.50 5.74 0.47
N PRO A 56 -10.48 5.36 -0.37
CA PRO A 56 -11.29 4.19 -0.03
C PRO A 56 -11.42 3.20 -1.18
N SER A 57 -11.55 1.94 -0.77
CA SER A 57 -11.65 0.66 -1.50
C SER A 57 -12.75 0.51 -2.56
N TYR A 58 -13.11 1.59 -3.27
CA TYR A 58 -14.18 1.60 -4.27
C TYR A 58 -13.73 1.13 -5.66
N LEU A 59 -12.44 1.25 -6.00
CA LEU A 59 -11.90 0.86 -7.30
C LEU A 59 -10.57 0.12 -7.16
N ASP A 60 -10.31 -0.80 -8.09
CA ASP A 60 -9.04 -1.52 -8.16
C ASP A 60 -7.88 -0.53 -8.39
N ALA A 61 -6.95 -0.49 -7.44
CA ALA A 61 -5.80 0.39 -7.47
C ALA A 61 -4.91 0.14 -8.70
N ARG A 62 -4.91 -1.10 -9.24
CA ARG A 62 -4.16 -1.50 -10.46
C ARG A 62 -4.58 -0.70 -11.68
N ILE A 63 -5.86 -0.38 -11.78
CA ILE A 63 -6.44 0.32 -12.93
C ILE A 63 -6.55 1.82 -12.63
N THR A 64 -7.01 2.14 -11.42
CA THR A 64 -7.34 3.52 -11.03
C THR A 64 -6.11 4.41 -10.98
N LEU A 65 -5.00 3.93 -10.41
CA LEU A 65 -3.79 4.73 -10.24
C LEU A 65 -3.13 5.09 -11.59
N PRO A 66 -2.85 4.15 -12.52
CA PRO A 66 -2.28 4.51 -13.81
C PRO A 66 -3.24 5.35 -14.66
N LEU A 67 -4.55 5.12 -14.56
CA LEU A 67 -5.54 5.96 -15.26
C LEU A 67 -5.51 7.40 -14.77
N LEU A 68 -5.56 7.62 -13.45
CA LEU A 68 -5.50 8.97 -12.87
C LEU A 68 -4.16 9.64 -13.15
N PHE A 69 -3.06 8.89 -13.11
CA PHE A 69 -1.74 9.38 -13.50
C PHE A 69 -1.69 9.81 -14.98
N ALA A 70 -2.26 9.00 -15.88
CA ALA A 70 -2.35 9.33 -17.30
C ALA A 70 -3.19 10.59 -17.54
N ILE A 71 -4.36 10.71 -16.88
CA ILE A 71 -5.20 11.93 -16.93
C ILE A 71 -4.41 13.15 -16.44
N PHE A 72 -3.70 13.02 -15.32
CA PHE A 72 -2.88 14.09 -14.77
C PHE A 72 -1.77 14.53 -15.75
N LEU A 73 -1.08 13.57 -16.40
CA LEU A 73 -0.06 13.86 -17.41
C LEU A 73 -0.65 14.57 -18.64
N ILE A 74 -1.82 14.15 -19.12
CA ILE A 74 -2.51 14.79 -20.25
C ILE A 74 -2.85 16.25 -19.91
N VAL A 75 -3.42 16.49 -18.73
CA VAL A 75 -3.75 17.84 -18.26
C VAL A 75 -2.49 18.70 -18.09
N ALA A 76 -1.43 18.16 -17.51
CA ALA A 76 -0.15 18.85 -17.36
C ALA A 76 0.46 19.23 -18.73
N LEU A 77 0.44 18.29 -19.67
CA LEU A 77 0.93 18.50 -21.03
C LEU A 77 0.14 19.59 -21.76
N PHE A 78 -1.18 19.60 -21.61
CA PHE A 78 -2.05 20.64 -22.16
C PHE A 78 -1.61 22.05 -21.71
N PHE A 79 -1.40 22.25 -20.41
CA PHE A 79 -0.95 23.56 -19.89
C PHE A 79 0.47 23.91 -20.34
N ILE A 80 1.38 22.93 -20.42
CA ILE A 80 2.74 23.16 -20.94
C ILE A 80 2.69 23.62 -22.40
N VAL A 81 1.97 22.90 -23.26
CA VAL A 81 1.85 23.22 -24.69
C VAL A 81 1.18 24.57 -24.88
N ASP A 82 0.10 24.86 -24.15
CA ASP A 82 -0.60 26.13 -24.22
C ASP A 82 0.28 27.31 -23.77
N CYS A 83 1.05 27.15 -22.69
CA CYS A 83 1.99 28.17 -22.21
C CYS A 83 3.11 28.44 -23.23
N ILE A 84 3.70 27.40 -23.82
CA ILE A 84 4.70 27.52 -24.89
C ILE A 84 4.10 28.21 -26.10
N ARG A 85 2.91 27.80 -26.56
CA ARG A 85 2.22 28.41 -27.70
C ARG A 85 2.04 29.91 -27.48
N ILE A 86 1.59 30.32 -26.29
CA ILE A 86 1.49 31.74 -25.94
C ILE A 86 2.87 32.40 -25.96
N ALA A 87 3.90 31.80 -25.36
CA ALA A 87 5.24 32.38 -25.34
C ALA A 87 5.81 32.62 -26.74
N VAL A 88 5.58 31.69 -27.68
CA VAL A 88 6.03 31.77 -29.08
C VAL A 88 5.24 32.82 -29.87
N THR A 89 3.93 32.92 -29.65
CA THR A 89 3.03 33.82 -30.41
C THR A 89 2.92 35.22 -29.81
N SER A 90 3.40 35.44 -28.59
CA SER A 90 3.28 36.73 -27.89
C SER A 90 4.22 37.78 -28.46
N SER A 91 3.65 38.95 -28.76
CA SER A 91 4.42 40.17 -29.06
C SER A 91 5.19 40.67 -27.84
N PRO A 92 6.20 41.56 -28.01
CA PRO A 92 6.95 42.14 -26.90
C PRO A 92 6.02 42.69 -25.83
N TYR A 93 6.17 42.17 -24.62
CA TYR A 93 5.25 42.41 -23.51
C TYR A 93 5.83 43.43 -22.53
N THR A 94 5.01 44.37 -22.07
CA THR A 94 5.36 45.35 -21.04
C THR A 94 5.33 44.69 -19.66
N LEU A 95 6.47 44.68 -18.98
CA LEU A 95 6.61 44.02 -17.68
C LEU A 95 5.69 44.64 -16.63
N ARG A 96 5.01 43.79 -15.85
CA ARG A 96 4.21 44.20 -14.68
C ARG A 96 4.94 43.90 -13.38
N ALA A 97 4.40 44.39 -12.26
CA ALA A 97 4.96 44.19 -10.93
C ALA A 97 5.19 42.71 -10.58
N TYR A 98 4.30 41.81 -11.03
CA TYR A 98 4.41 40.37 -10.79
C TYR A 98 5.50 39.65 -11.62
N ASN A 99 6.21 40.35 -12.53
CA ASN A 99 7.27 39.76 -13.34
C ASN A 99 8.67 39.85 -12.71
N ARG A 100 8.75 40.23 -11.43
CA ARG A 100 10.02 40.26 -10.68
C ARG A 100 10.43 38.83 -10.32
N TRP A 101 11.74 38.58 -10.32
CA TRP A 101 12.30 37.24 -10.08
C TRP A 101 11.80 36.60 -8.77
N TRP A 102 11.63 37.40 -7.71
CA TRP A 102 11.19 36.93 -6.40
C TRP A 102 9.74 36.42 -6.39
N VAL A 103 8.90 36.85 -7.34
CA VAL A 103 7.52 36.35 -7.44
C VAL A 103 7.52 34.88 -7.84
N TYR A 104 8.36 34.50 -8.79
CA TYR A 104 8.51 33.10 -9.22
C TYR A 104 9.05 32.23 -8.08
N LEU A 105 9.99 32.76 -7.29
CA LEU A 105 10.51 32.08 -6.10
C LEU A 105 9.43 31.88 -5.03
N ILE A 106 8.63 32.91 -4.73
CA ILE A 106 7.52 32.80 -3.78
C ILE A 106 6.49 31.78 -4.26
N VAL A 107 6.12 31.79 -5.55
CA VAL A 107 5.19 30.82 -6.11
C VAL A 107 5.75 29.39 -5.98
N ALA A 108 7.02 29.17 -6.33
CA ALA A 108 7.67 27.89 -6.18
C ALA A 108 7.59 27.39 -4.72
N ILE A 109 8.05 28.21 -3.77
CA ILE A 109 8.03 27.89 -2.34
C ILE A 109 6.61 27.62 -1.86
N ALA A 110 5.64 28.48 -2.20
CA ALA A 110 4.25 28.32 -1.78
C ALA A 110 3.64 27.02 -2.33
N THR A 111 3.90 26.66 -3.58
CA THR A 111 3.42 25.40 -4.15
C THR A 111 4.09 24.18 -3.50
N THR A 112 5.40 24.23 -3.24
CA THR A 112 6.11 23.15 -2.55
C THR A 112 5.64 22.98 -1.11
N LEU A 113 5.52 24.07 -0.34
CA LEU A 113 5.01 24.02 1.02
C LEU A 113 3.54 23.59 1.07
N GLY A 114 2.73 24.00 0.09
CA GLY A 114 1.35 23.54 -0.06
C GLY A 114 1.28 22.02 -0.26
N SER A 115 2.11 21.46 -1.15
CA SER A 115 2.21 20.01 -1.34
C SER A 115 2.67 19.27 -0.08
N ILE A 116 3.70 19.77 0.61
CA ILE A 116 4.17 19.15 1.87
C ILE A 116 3.08 19.22 2.96
N SER A 117 2.42 20.36 3.10
CA SER A 117 1.34 20.54 4.08
C SER A 117 0.18 19.60 3.78
N TYR A 118 -0.14 19.42 2.49
CA TYR A 118 -1.13 18.45 2.04
C TYR A 118 -0.77 17.04 2.47
N ASP A 119 0.48 16.59 2.25
CA ASP A 119 0.92 15.24 2.65
C ASP A 119 0.93 15.06 4.18
N VAL A 120 1.30 16.09 4.94
CA VAL A 120 1.33 16.02 6.42
C VAL A 120 -0.07 16.02 7.03
N VAL A 121 -1.01 16.78 6.44
CA VAL A 121 -2.37 16.97 6.98
C VAL A 121 -3.35 15.94 6.44
N LEU A 122 -3.23 15.57 5.16
CA LEU A 122 -4.17 14.72 4.41
C LEU A 122 -3.54 13.43 3.86
N GLY A 123 -2.22 13.24 3.99
CA GLY A 123 -1.56 12.00 3.57
C GLY A 123 -2.12 10.77 4.31
N PRO A 124 -1.79 9.55 3.83
CA PRO A 124 -2.28 8.32 4.45
C PRO A 124 -2.02 8.42 5.95
N SER A 125 -3.07 8.14 6.75
CA SER A 125 -3.04 8.29 8.21
C SER A 125 -1.70 7.81 8.76
N LYS A 126 -1.14 8.45 9.81
CA LYS A 126 0.13 8.07 10.47
C LYS A 126 0.28 6.58 10.79
N ASN A 127 -0.81 5.84 10.68
CA ASN A 127 -0.94 4.42 10.93
C ASN A 127 -0.60 3.55 9.70
N VAL A 128 -0.55 4.07 8.46
CA VAL A 128 -0.20 3.23 7.31
C VAL A 128 1.32 3.09 7.19
N ARG A 129 1.83 1.85 7.21
CA ARG A 129 3.26 1.55 7.07
C ARG A 129 3.47 0.47 6.00
N SER A 130 4.60 0.52 5.31
CA SER A 130 5.01 -0.53 4.38
C SER A 130 5.84 -1.59 5.08
N PHE A 131 5.65 -2.85 4.67
CA PHE A 131 6.43 -4.00 5.11
C PHE A 131 6.87 -4.82 3.90
N TYR A 132 7.98 -5.52 4.07
CA TYR A 132 8.53 -6.48 3.11
C TYR A 132 8.35 -7.89 3.67
N ALA A 133 7.95 -8.84 2.82
CA ALA A 133 7.83 -10.25 3.17
C ALA A 133 9.10 -11.03 2.76
N PRO A 134 10.02 -11.32 3.70
CA PRO A 134 11.27 -12.04 3.38
C PRO A 134 11.11 -13.57 3.33
N SER A 135 9.93 -14.12 3.63
CA SER A 135 9.71 -15.57 3.73
C SER A 135 8.37 -15.99 3.16
N GLY A 136 8.26 -17.24 2.70
CA GLY A 136 7.04 -17.86 2.17
C GLY A 136 6.18 -18.59 3.21
N SER A 137 6.31 -18.27 4.50
CA SER A 137 5.53 -18.92 5.57
C SER A 137 4.03 -18.61 5.52
N MET A 138 3.66 -17.56 4.78
CA MET A 138 2.28 -17.16 4.53
C MET A 138 1.84 -17.44 3.08
N SER A 139 2.62 -18.20 2.30
CA SER A 139 2.21 -18.61 0.95
C SER A 139 0.93 -19.46 1.03
N PRO A 140 -0.04 -19.30 0.12
CA PRO A 140 -0.01 -18.43 -1.07
C PRO A 140 -0.47 -16.98 -0.81
N SER A 141 -1.01 -16.67 0.36
CA SER A 141 -1.58 -15.36 0.67
C SER A 141 -0.53 -14.25 0.62
N LEU A 142 0.65 -14.48 1.18
CA LEU A 142 1.79 -13.58 1.12
C LEU A 142 3.06 -14.39 0.79
N ILE A 143 3.71 -14.06 -0.33
CA ILE A 143 4.90 -14.78 -0.80
C ILE A 143 6.17 -13.96 -0.52
N SER A 144 7.31 -14.64 -0.53
CA SER A 144 8.61 -13.96 -0.45
C SER A 144 8.77 -13.00 -1.62
N GLY A 145 9.14 -11.75 -1.34
CA GLY A 145 9.25 -10.70 -2.36
C GLY A 145 8.10 -9.68 -2.34
N ASP A 146 6.96 -10.02 -1.73
CA ASP A 146 5.83 -9.09 -1.62
C ASP A 146 6.19 -7.89 -0.71
N TYR A 147 5.81 -6.69 -1.13
CA TYR A 147 5.68 -5.54 -0.25
C TYR A 147 4.20 -5.20 -0.08
N PHE A 148 3.79 -4.95 1.16
CA PHE A 148 2.41 -4.73 1.52
C PHE A 148 2.27 -3.57 2.49
N PHE A 149 1.13 -2.89 2.42
CA PHE A 149 0.76 -1.89 3.41
C PHE A 149 0.04 -2.55 4.59
N VAL A 150 0.26 -1.99 5.77
CA VAL A 150 -0.46 -2.35 6.99
C VAL A 150 -1.15 -1.12 7.55
N ASN A 151 -2.27 -1.33 8.22
CA ASN A 151 -2.83 -0.35 9.14
C ASN A 151 -2.29 -0.65 10.55
N ALA A 152 -1.30 0.13 10.97
CA ALA A 152 -0.62 0.08 12.26
C ALA A 152 -1.17 1.16 13.20
N CYS A 153 -2.15 0.83 14.04
CA CYS A 153 -2.74 1.81 14.95
C CYS A 153 -2.21 1.71 16.40
N GLY A 154 -1.14 0.93 16.64
CA GLY A 154 -0.61 0.65 17.97
C GLY A 154 -1.17 -0.63 18.60
N PHE A 155 -0.81 -0.93 19.84
CA PHE A 155 -1.10 -2.22 20.49
C PHE A 155 -2.53 -2.35 21.05
N ASP A 156 -3.27 -1.24 21.20
CA ASP A 156 -4.57 -1.21 21.89
C ASP A 156 -5.79 -1.06 20.96
N CYS A 157 -5.58 -0.99 19.65
CA CYS A 157 -6.61 -0.60 18.70
C CYS A 157 -7.10 -1.75 17.78
N ILE A 158 -6.37 -2.86 17.71
CA ILE A 158 -6.71 -3.98 16.81
C ILE A 158 -7.33 -5.09 17.64
N GLU A 159 -8.66 -5.12 17.66
CA GLU A 159 -9.37 -6.33 18.05
C GLU A 159 -9.21 -7.35 16.92
N ALA A 160 -8.20 -8.22 17.05
CA ALA A 160 -7.88 -9.22 16.05
C ALA A 160 -9.00 -10.26 15.96
N LYS A 161 -9.56 -10.44 14.76
CA LYS A 161 -10.65 -11.38 14.53
C LYS A 161 -10.12 -12.68 13.97
N ARG A 162 -10.86 -13.77 14.18
CA ARG A 162 -10.52 -15.07 13.63
C ARG A 162 -10.37 -14.99 12.10
N GLY A 163 -9.26 -15.52 11.62
CA GLY A 163 -8.85 -15.51 10.22
C GLY A 163 -8.18 -14.24 9.74
N ASP A 164 -8.04 -13.18 10.57
CA ASP A 164 -7.26 -12.00 10.18
C ASP A 164 -5.79 -12.38 10.01
N ILE A 165 -5.13 -11.79 9.01
CA ILE A 165 -3.67 -11.74 8.99
C ILE A 165 -3.24 -10.59 9.92
N ALA A 166 -2.26 -10.84 10.79
CA ALA A 166 -1.78 -9.88 11.77
C ALA A 166 -0.26 -9.75 11.70
N VAL A 167 0.24 -8.53 11.92
CA VAL A 167 1.64 -8.24 12.17
C VAL A 167 1.84 -8.02 13.66
N PHE A 168 2.78 -8.76 14.24
CA PHE A 168 3.05 -8.73 15.67
C PHE A 168 4.54 -8.82 15.99
N LYS A 169 4.89 -8.24 17.13
CA LYS A 169 6.22 -8.40 17.74
C LYS A 169 6.36 -9.79 18.32
N LEU A 170 7.41 -10.52 17.95
CA LEU A 170 7.67 -11.85 18.49
C LEU A 170 7.83 -11.78 20.02
N PRO A 171 7.06 -12.53 20.83
CA PRO A 171 7.05 -12.36 22.30
C PRO A 171 8.42 -12.56 22.97
N ARG A 172 9.25 -13.46 22.44
CA ARG A 172 10.61 -13.71 22.94
C ARG A 172 11.64 -12.67 22.48
N ASN A 173 11.34 -11.90 21.43
CA ASN A 173 12.21 -10.87 20.89
C ASN A 173 11.41 -9.82 20.09
N GLU A 174 11.04 -8.73 20.74
CA GLU A 174 10.19 -7.69 20.14
C GLU A 174 10.90 -6.84 19.06
N THR A 175 12.18 -7.10 18.76
CA THR A 175 12.85 -6.47 17.60
C THR A 175 12.45 -7.12 16.28
N ILE A 176 11.81 -8.29 16.31
CA ILE A 176 11.46 -9.07 15.12
C ILE A 176 9.95 -9.03 14.89
N ASP A 177 9.56 -8.67 13.67
CA ASP A 177 8.18 -8.67 13.20
C ASP A 177 7.82 -9.98 12.53
N TYR A 178 6.68 -10.55 12.92
CA TYR A 178 6.11 -11.74 12.29
C TYR A 178 4.75 -11.42 11.69
N VAL A 179 4.44 -12.08 10.57
CA VAL A 179 3.13 -12.05 9.92
C VAL A 179 2.56 -13.45 9.92
N LYS A 180 1.39 -13.62 10.54
CA LYS A 180 0.66 -14.89 10.62
C LYS A 180 -0.85 -14.66 10.60
N ARG A 181 -1.62 -15.72 10.34
CA ARG A 181 -3.08 -15.70 10.43
C ARG A 181 -3.53 -16.05 11.85
N ILE A 182 -4.47 -15.28 12.39
CA ILE A 182 -5.10 -15.51 13.69
C ILE A 182 -6.06 -16.68 13.55
N ILE A 183 -5.76 -17.81 14.18
CA ILE A 183 -6.59 -19.01 14.14
C ILE A 183 -7.39 -19.19 15.42
N GLY A 184 -6.76 -18.99 16.60
CA GLY A 184 -7.40 -19.08 17.91
C GLY A 184 -7.51 -17.72 18.59
N LEU A 185 -8.67 -17.48 19.18
CA LEU A 185 -9.01 -16.35 20.04
C LEU A 185 -8.89 -16.78 21.52
N PRO A 186 -8.88 -15.84 22.47
CA PRO A 186 -8.93 -16.15 23.91
C PRO A 186 -9.99 -17.22 24.25
N GLY A 187 -9.59 -18.25 24.98
CA GLY A 187 -10.46 -19.33 25.44
C GLY A 187 -10.66 -20.50 24.48
N ASP A 188 -10.25 -20.39 23.21
CA ASP A 188 -10.39 -21.48 22.23
C ASP A 188 -9.51 -22.69 22.56
N THR A 189 -9.93 -23.87 22.08
CA THR A 189 -9.06 -25.03 21.93
C THR A 189 -8.69 -25.28 20.47
N ILE A 190 -7.39 -25.52 20.22
CA ILE A 190 -6.82 -25.71 18.88
C ILE A 190 -6.06 -27.03 18.86
N GLN A 191 -6.23 -27.83 17.83
CA GLN A 191 -5.45 -29.04 17.63
C GLN A 191 -5.30 -29.36 16.14
N MET A 192 -4.14 -29.85 15.72
CA MET A 192 -3.98 -30.51 14.41
C MET A 192 -4.14 -32.02 14.59
N LYS A 193 -4.95 -32.66 13.77
CA LYS A 193 -5.06 -34.13 13.67
C LYS A 193 -5.01 -34.52 12.20
N ASP A 194 -4.05 -35.34 11.83
CA ASP A 194 -3.83 -35.81 10.46
C ASP A 194 -3.89 -34.67 9.41
N GLY A 195 -3.23 -33.54 9.73
CA GLY A 195 -3.16 -32.36 8.86
C GLY A 195 -4.45 -31.53 8.79
N VAL A 196 -5.47 -31.86 9.60
CA VAL A 196 -6.73 -31.10 9.69
C VAL A 196 -6.75 -30.28 10.98
N LEU A 197 -7.11 -29.01 10.84
CA LEU A 197 -7.30 -28.09 11.97
C LEU A 197 -8.62 -28.40 12.69
N PHE A 198 -8.55 -28.66 13.99
CA PHE A 198 -9.68 -28.76 14.89
C PHE A 198 -9.72 -27.49 15.76
N LEU A 199 -10.89 -26.86 15.78
CA LEU A 199 -11.17 -25.64 16.54
C LEU A 199 -12.37 -25.89 17.44
N ASN A 200 -12.19 -25.78 18.76
CA ASN A 200 -13.20 -26.06 19.78
C ASN A 200 -13.84 -27.45 19.58
N GLY A 201 -12.99 -28.46 19.32
CA GLY A 201 -13.38 -29.85 19.07
C GLY A 201 -13.98 -30.13 17.68
N SER A 202 -14.26 -29.11 16.87
CA SER A 202 -14.86 -29.25 15.54
C SER A 202 -13.80 -29.17 14.43
N ALA A 203 -13.83 -30.10 13.49
CA ALA A 203 -12.95 -30.06 12.32
C ALA A 203 -13.29 -28.85 11.43
N VAL A 204 -12.28 -28.02 11.13
CA VAL A 204 -12.39 -26.95 10.15
C VAL A 204 -12.50 -27.58 8.76
N LYS A 205 -13.51 -27.15 7.99
CA LYS A 205 -13.72 -27.68 6.65
C LYS A 205 -12.52 -27.34 5.77
N ARG A 206 -11.87 -28.37 5.23
CA ARG A 206 -10.71 -28.28 4.34
C ARG A 206 -11.06 -28.97 3.02
N THR A 207 -10.83 -28.32 1.89
CA THR A 207 -11.14 -28.84 0.55
C THR A 207 -9.93 -28.67 -0.35
N ARG A 208 -9.40 -29.79 -0.89
CA ARG A 208 -8.26 -29.77 -1.81
C ARG A 208 -8.67 -29.12 -3.13
N LEU A 209 -7.86 -28.19 -3.63
CA LEU A 209 -8.03 -27.61 -4.96
C LEU A 209 -7.49 -28.59 -6.01
N PRO A 210 -8.06 -28.60 -7.24
CA PRO A 210 -7.59 -29.46 -8.31
C PRO A 210 -6.20 -29.06 -8.80
N GLU A 211 -5.94 -27.76 -8.88
CA GLU A 211 -4.66 -27.21 -9.31
C GLU A 211 -3.70 -27.07 -8.13
N PRO A 212 -2.45 -27.57 -8.24
CA PRO A 212 -1.45 -27.40 -7.20
C PRO A 212 -0.90 -25.97 -7.18
N TYR A 213 -0.38 -25.56 -6.03
CA TYR A 213 0.41 -24.33 -5.94
C TYR A 213 1.82 -24.57 -6.49
N ILE A 214 2.25 -23.75 -7.43
CA ILE A 214 3.59 -23.83 -8.02
C ILE A 214 4.53 -22.87 -7.29
N ASN A 215 5.38 -23.41 -6.41
CA ASN A 215 6.41 -22.62 -5.77
C ASN A 215 7.59 -22.46 -6.73
N SER A 216 7.86 -21.23 -7.16
CA SER A 216 9.04 -20.87 -7.95
C SER A 216 10.16 -20.46 -7.00
N GLY A 217 10.99 -21.42 -6.58
CA GLY A 217 12.12 -21.14 -5.70
C GLY A 217 13.18 -20.25 -6.38
N SER A 218 14.07 -19.64 -5.60
CA SER A 218 15.09 -18.68 -6.05
C SER A 218 16.12 -19.22 -7.08
N ARG A 219 16.06 -20.51 -7.46
CA ARG A 219 16.94 -21.15 -8.45
C ARG A 219 16.18 -21.76 -9.65
N GLY A 220 14.91 -21.42 -9.86
CA GLY A 220 14.11 -21.91 -10.99
C GLY A 220 13.55 -23.33 -10.81
N ASN A 221 13.84 -24.01 -9.70
CA ASN A 221 13.17 -25.26 -9.34
C ASN A 221 11.71 -24.97 -8.99
N LYS A 222 10.80 -25.54 -9.78
CA LYS A 222 9.36 -25.50 -9.54
C LYS A 222 8.95 -26.75 -8.77
N SER A 223 8.31 -26.58 -7.63
CA SER A 223 7.67 -27.67 -6.91
C SER A 223 6.16 -27.46 -6.88
N ALA A 224 5.41 -28.49 -7.28
CA ALA A 224 3.97 -28.54 -7.10
C ALA A 224 3.67 -28.93 -5.65
N ILE A 225 2.90 -28.09 -4.96
CA ILE A 225 2.51 -28.26 -3.56
C ILE A 225 0.98 -28.36 -3.51
N ASP A 226 0.46 -29.28 -2.71
CA ASP A 226 -0.97 -29.41 -2.57
C ASP A 226 -1.56 -28.18 -1.86
N GLN A 227 -2.64 -27.67 -2.45
CA GLN A 227 -3.32 -26.48 -1.97
C GLN A 227 -4.74 -26.82 -1.53
N TYR A 228 -5.17 -26.21 -0.43
CA TYR A 228 -6.46 -26.46 0.16
C TYR A 228 -7.15 -25.13 0.50
N GLU A 229 -8.45 -25.05 0.27
CA GLU A 229 -9.30 -24.03 0.86
C GLU A 229 -9.71 -24.50 2.26
N GLU A 230 -9.43 -23.69 3.28
CA GLU A 230 -10.00 -23.85 4.60
C GLU A 230 -11.12 -22.83 4.83
N LYS A 231 -12.22 -23.29 5.44
CA LYS A 231 -13.36 -22.46 5.80
C LYS A 231 -13.56 -22.44 7.31
N LEU A 232 -13.29 -21.28 7.92
CA LEU A 232 -13.47 -21.06 9.36
C LEU A 232 -14.95 -20.96 9.76
N PRO A 233 -15.28 -21.15 11.05
CA PRO A 233 -16.66 -21.07 11.55
C PRO A 233 -17.36 -19.73 11.28
N ASN A 234 -16.60 -18.63 11.21
CA ASN A 234 -17.14 -17.30 10.87
C ASN A 234 -17.39 -17.10 9.36
N GLY A 235 -17.22 -18.15 8.55
CA GLY A 235 -17.44 -18.13 7.10
C GLY A 235 -16.24 -17.67 6.28
N ARG A 236 -15.17 -17.17 6.91
CA ARG A 236 -13.94 -16.76 6.20
C ARG A 236 -13.28 -17.95 5.53
N ARG A 237 -12.73 -17.72 4.34
CA ARG A 237 -12.03 -18.70 3.53
C ARG A 237 -10.64 -18.20 3.21
N TYR A 238 -9.66 -19.09 3.23
CA TYR A 238 -8.31 -18.80 2.78
C TYR A 238 -7.65 -20.08 2.27
N LEU A 239 -6.57 -19.91 1.52
CA LEU A 239 -5.81 -21.00 0.96
C LEU A 239 -4.65 -21.36 1.88
N THR A 240 -4.40 -22.65 2.04
CA THR A 240 -3.27 -23.20 2.78
C THR A 240 -2.47 -24.15 1.93
N LEU A 241 -1.17 -24.24 2.18
CA LEU A 241 -0.28 -25.22 1.55
C LEU A 241 0.06 -26.34 2.51
N ASP A 242 0.12 -27.55 1.99
CA ASP A 242 0.54 -28.77 2.67
C ASP A 242 1.53 -29.47 1.72
N LEU A 243 2.79 -29.51 2.16
CA LEU A 243 3.94 -29.99 1.39
C LEU A 243 4.12 -31.49 1.55
N THR A 244 3.64 -32.07 2.65
CA THR A 244 3.87 -33.47 2.95
C THR A 244 2.75 -34.04 3.83
N SER A 245 2.26 -35.22 3.44
CA SER A 245 1.22 -35.94 4.17
C SER A 245 1.63 -36.46 5.56
N ARG A 246 2.87 -36.21 6.00
CA ARG A 246 3.43 -36.66 7.29
C ARG A 246 4.34 -35.60 7.92
N SER A 247 3.84 -34.38 8.02
CA SER A 247 4.54 -33.31 8.72
C SER A 247 4.54 -33.56 10.22
N ILE A 248 5.61 -33.15 10.90
CA ILE A 248 5.70 -33.26 12.37
C ILE A 248 4.57 -32.47 13.05
N LEU A 249 4.07 -31.41 12.40
CA LEU A 249 3.02 -30.54 12.92
C LEU A 249 1.61 -30.91 12.45
N ASP A 250 1.45 -32.03 11.73
CA ASP A 250 0.12 -32.53 11.32
C ASP A 250 -0.68 -33.12 12.48
N ASN A 251 0.02 -33.54 13.53
CA ASN A 251 -0.55 -34.10 14.74
C ASN A 251 0.04 -33.38 15.94
N THR A 252 -0.78 -32.62 16.66
CA THR A 252 -0.36 -31.88 17.85
C THR A 252 -1.16 -32.31 19.07
N ASN A 253 -0.62 -32.00 20.25
CA ASN A 253 -1.44 -31.93 21.45
C ASN A 253 -2.48 -30.81 21.31
N GLU A 254 -3.51 -30.84 22.15
CA GLU A 254 -4.49 -29.76 22.22
C GLU A 254 -3.86 -28.53 22.89
N TYR A 255 -4.03 -27.37 22.26
CA TYR A 255 -3.67 -26.07 22.80
C TYR A 255 -4.92 -25.39 23.35
N ARG A 256 -4.85 -24.83 24.55
CA ARG A 256 -5.88 -23.94 25.09
C ARG A 256 -5.35 -22.51 25.09
N VAL A 257 -5.98 -21.64 24.30
CA VAL A 257 -5.53 -20.25 24.15
C VAL A 257 -5.79 -19.48 25.44
N PRO A 258 -4.76 -18.93 26.11
CA PRO A 258 -4.95 -18.14 27.32
C PRO A 258 -5.76 -16.87 27.08
N GLU A 259 -6.38 -16.35 28.14
CA GLU A 259 -7.01 -15.03 28.11
C GLU A 259 -6.02 -13.94 27.67
N GLY A 260 -6.49 -12.98 26.88
CA GLY A 260 -5.67 -11.91 26.32
C GLY A 260 -4.58 -12.35 25.32
N HIS A 261 -4.62 -13.61 24.86
CA HIS A 261 -3.68 -14.13 23.86
C HIS A 261 -4.40 -14.67 22.63
N TYR A 262 -3.63 -14.83 21.55
CA TYR A 262 -4.06 -15.39 20.28
C TYR A 262 -3.19 -16.58 19.88
N PHE A 263 -3.76 -17.50 19.11
CA PHE A 263 -3.03 -18.59 18.46
C PHE A 263 -2.92 -18.30 16.98
N VAL A 264 -1.69 -18.23 16.45
CA VAL A 264 -1.44 -17.89 15.05
C VAL A 264 -0.83 -19.03 14.28
N MET A 265 -1.18 -19.15 13.01
CA MET A 265 -0.60 -20.14 12.09
C MET A 265 -0.21 -19.48 10.77
N GLY A 266 0.80 -20.05 10.11
CA GLY A 266 1.10 -19.72 8.73
C GLY A 266 0.15 -20.42 7.77
N ASP A 267 -0.14 -19.77 6.66
CA ASP A 267 -0.93 -20.38 5.58
C ASP A 267 -0.11 -21.49 4.87
N ASN A 268 1.22 -21.40 4.89
CA ASN A 268 2.10 -22.48 4.46
C ASN A 268 2.38 -23.44 5.63
N ARG A 269 1.53 -24.46 5.80
CA ARG A 269 1.42 -25.23 7.05
C ARG A 269 2.67 -25.99 7.42
N ASP A 270 3.42 -26.48 6.45
CA ASP A 270 4.66 -27.24 6.71
C ASP A 270 5.92 -26.39 6.69
N ASN A 271 5.81 -25.15 6.23
CA ASN A 271 6.95 -24.23 6.14
C ASN A 271 6.71 -22.96 6.95
N SER A 272 6.08 -23.11 8.11
CA SER A 272 5.77 -22.02 9.02
C SER A 272 6.16 -22.38 10.44
N LEU A 273 7.08 -21.61 11.00
CA LEU A 273 7.32 -21.55 12.44
C LEU A 273 6.29 -20.59 13.06
N ASP A 274 5.31 -21.16 13.78
CA ASP A 274 4.15 -20.45 14.34
C ASP A 274 3.73 -21.01 15.72
N SER A 275 2.55 -20.67 16.23
CA SER A 275 2.11 -21.01 17.59
C SER A 275 2.05 -22.52 17.88
N ARG A 276 2.09 -23.38 16.86
CA ARG A 276 2.25 -24.84 17.04
C ARG A 276 3.60 -25.21 17.65
N VAL A 277 4.61 -24.35 17.57
CA VAL A 277 5.92 -24.54 18.19
C VAL A 277 6.03 -23.61 19.39
N LEU A 278 5.51 -24.08 20.55
CA LEU A 278 5.39 -23.27 21.76
C LEU A 278 6.71 -22.67 22.25
N ALA A 279 7.81 -23.42 22.13
CA ALA A 279 9.14 -22.97 22.55
C ALA A 279 9.70 -21.83 21.68
N GLU A 280 9.23 -21.71 20.45
CA GLU A 280 9.76 -20.75 19.47
C GLU A 280 8.87 -19.50 19.34
N ILE A 281 7.57 -19.71 19.21
CA ILE A 281 6.58 -18.63 18.97
C ILE A 281 5.57 -18.54 20.11
N GLY A 282 4.94 -19.67 20.47
CA GLY A 282 3.93 -19.69 21.53
C GLY A 282 2.66 -18.92 21.20
N TYR A 283 1.88 -18.62 22.25
CA TYR A 283 0.70 -17.77 22.15
C TYR A 283 1.13 -16.30 22.03
N ILE A 284 0.39 -15.52 21.25
CA ILE A 284 0.71 -14.11 20.99
C ILE A 284 -0.13 -13.23 21.93
N PRO A 285 0.48 -12.49 22.87
CA PRO A 285 -0.27 -11.54 23.68
C PRO A 285 -0.94 -10.49 22.80
N ALA A 286 -2.15 -10.05 23.14
CA ALA A 286 -2.87 -9.02 22.39
C ALA A 286 -2.01 -7.75 22.17
N LYS A 287 -1.30 -7.35 23.22
CA LYS A 287 -0.35 -6.22 23.21
C LYS A 287 0.86 -6.38 22.28
N ASN A 288 1.04 -7.53 21.62
CA ASN A 288 2.13 -7.74 20.67
C ASN A 288 1.65 -7.51 19.23
N ILE A 289 0.33 -7.58 18.98
CA ILE A 289 -0.28 -7.33 17.68
C ILE A 289 -0.45 -5.82 17.50
N TYR A 290 0.14 -5.24 16.46
CA TYR A 290 0.13 -3.79 16.26
C TYR A 290 -0.28 -3.34 14.86
N ALA A 291 -0.41 -4.27 13.91
CA ALA A 291 -0.81 -3.93 12.55
C ALA A 291 -1.64 -5.04 11.88
N LYS A 292 -2.53 -4.63 10.97
CA LYS A 292 -3.26 -5.52 10.06
C LYS A 292 -2.83 -5.24 8.62
N PRO A 293 -2.34 -6.23 7.85
CA PRO A 293 -2.09 -6.07 6.44
C PRO A 293 -3.35 -5.66 5.67
N LEU A 294 -3.17 -4.81 4.66
CA LEU A 294 -4.25 -4.24 3.85
C LEU A 294 -4.25 -4.85 2.45
N PHE A 295 -3.20 -4.56 1.69
CA PHE A 295 -3.02 -5.04 0.33
C PHE A 295 -1.53 -5.06 -0.06
N ILE A 296 -1.20 -5.90 -1.03
CA ILE A 296 0.13 -5.96 -1.65
C ILE A 296 0.27 -4.75 -2.59
N PHE A 297 1.28 -3.91 -2.45
CA PHE A 297 1.51 -2.78 -3.37
C PHE A 297 2.67 -3.03 -4.35
N TRP A 298 3.49 -4.05 -4.09
CA TRP A 298 4.56 -4.49 -4.99
C TRP A 298 4.79 -5.99 -4.85
N SER A 299 5.06 -6.66 -5.97
CA SER A 299 5.49 -8.06 -6.05
C SER A 299 6.20 -8.29 -7.38
N ASP A 300 7.09 -9.28 -7.44
CA ASP A 300 7.68 -9.72 -8.72
C ASP A 300 6.64 -10.37 -9.63
N ASP A 301 5.54 -10.86 -9.06
CA ASP A 301 4.36 -11.33 -9.78
C ASP A 301 3.31 -10.20 -9.86
N LEU A 302 3.17 -9.62 -11.05
CA LEU A 302 2.28 -8.49 -11.32
C LEU A 302 0.81 -8.80 -11.02
N GLU A 303 0.38 -10.06 -11.08
CA GLU A 303 -0.99 -10.45 -10.77
C GLU A 303 -1.32 -10.30 -9.27
N ARG A 304 -0.31 -10.12 -8.42
CA ARG A 304 -0.48 -9.97 -6.96
C ARG A 304 -0.65 -8.52 -6.51
N ILE A 305 -0.12 -7.54 -7.25
CA ILE A 305 -0.13 -6.12 -6.88
C ILE A 305 -1.57 -5.62 -6.74
N GLY A 306 -2.07 -5.33 -5.54
CA GLY A 306 -3.43 -4.88 -5.27
C GLY A 306 -4.35 -5.96 -4.67
N MET A 307 -3.86 -7.19 -4.52
CA MET A 307 -4.58 -8.22 -3.76
C MET A 307 -4.75 -7.78 -2.31
N LYS A 308 -5.97 -7.92 -1.79
CA LYS A 308 -6.28 -7.68 -0.38
C LYS A 308 -5.74 -8.83 0.48
N LEU A 309 -5.32 -8.48 1.69
CA LEU A 309 -4.78 -9.39 2.69
C LEU A 309 -5.78 -9.55 3.84
N ASP A 310 -6.99 -9.99 3.51
CA ASP A 310 -8.02 -10.44 4.45
C ASP A 310 -8.13 -11.97 4.50
#